data_AF-A0A8S3J5H3-F1
#
_entry.id   AF-A0A8S3J5H3-F1
#
_cell.length_a   1.000
_cell.length_b   1.000
_cell.length_c   1.000
_cell.angle_alpha   90.00
_cell.angle_beta   90.00
_cell.angle_gamma   90.00
#
_symmetry.space_group_name_H-M   'P 1'
#
loop_
_entity.id
_entity.type
_entity.pdbx_description
1 polymer ?
#
loop_
_entity_poly.entity_id
_entity_poly.type
_entity_poly.pdbx_seq_one_letter_code
_entity_poly.pdbx_strand_id
1 'polypeptide(L)'
;MIWLRYVDDIFCVFTISKEKIFEFHTRINKWHKNLHFTLKLESDNSIAFLDVLVTQEQDKLNTSLYRKPTHTGLYMLWDSTQNRRYKLGLIKTLVIRIYRICSSKEIVTQELHLLRTTLTNNGYLPHIIKR
;
A
#
# COMPACT_ATOMS: atom_id res chain seq x y z
N MET A 1 23.00 1.69 4.41
CA MET A 1 21.99 1.72 3.33
C MET A 1 21.23 0.41 3.38
N ILE A 2 19.91 0.46 3.35
CA ILE A 2 19.06 -0.73 3.15
C ILE A 2 18.60 -0.70 1.69
N TRP A 3 18.63 -1.85 1.01
CA TRP A 3 18.16 -2.02 -0.37
C TRP A 3 17.29 -3.27 -0.44
N LEU A 4 15.99 -3.08 -0.64
CA LEU A 4 15.01 -4.15 -0.80
C LEU A 4 14.44 -4.07 -2.21
N ARG A 5 14.29 -5.22 -2.88
CA ARG A 5 13.76 -5.31 -4.25
C ARG A 5 12.61 -6.29 -4.32
N TYR A 6 11.53 -5.87 -4.96
CA TYR A 6 10.42 -6.72 -5.36
C TYR A 6 10.19 -6.57 -6.86
N VAL A 7 10.59 -7.59 -7.63
CA VAL A 7 10.60 -7.54 -9.11
C VAL A 7 11.35 -6.28 -9.59
N ASP A 8 10.65 -5.29 -10.13
CA ASP A 8 11.20 -4.05 -10.68
C ASP A 8 11.16 -2.89 -9.66
N ASP A 9 10.38 -3.01 -8.59
CA ASP A 9 10.23 -1.99 -7.55
C ASP A 9 11.32 -2.13 -6.49
N ILE A 10 11.91 -1.00 -6.10
CA ILE A 10 13.00 -0.94 -5.13
C ILE A 10 12.63 0.01 -3.99
N PHE A 11 12.86 -0.44 -2.76
CA PHE A 11 12.75 0.36 -1.56
C PHE A 11 14.13 0.53 -0.93
N CYS A 12 14.56 1.77 -0.75
CA CYS A 12 15.87 2.11 -0.21
C CYS A 12 15.75 2.96 1.04
N VAL A 13 16.57 2.66 2.04
CA VAL A 13 16.76 3.54 3.21
C VAL A 13 18.19 4.08 3.19
N PHE A 14 18.28 5.40 3.12
CA PHE A 14 19.52 6.16 3.07
C PHE A 14 19.71 6.92 4.39
N THR A 15 20.92 6.85 4.95
CA THR A 15 21.33 7.62 6.15
C THR A 15 22.18 8.84 5.77
N ILE A 16 22.01 9.31 4.54
CA ILE A 16 22.82 10.38 3.90
C ILE A 16 21.88 11.50 3.45
N SER A 17 22.46 12.66 3.12
CA SER A 17 21.68 13.81 2.67
C SER A 17 20.98 13.57 1.34
N LYS A 18 19.89 14.31 1.08
CA LYS A 18 19.09 14.18 -0.14
C LYS A 18 19.91 14.45 -1.41
N GLU A 19 20.88 15.35 -1.35
CA GLU A 19 21.77 15.67 -2.49
C GLU A 19 22.58 14.44 -2.91
N LYS A 20 23.10 13.67 -1.94
CA LYS A 20 23.83 12.44 -2.22
C LYS A 20 22.93 11.33 -2.77
N ILE A 21 21.63 11.34 -2.44
CA ILE A 21 20.65 10.44 -3.05
C ILE A 21 20.44 10.78 -4.52
N PHE A 22 20.35 12.06 -4.88
CA PHE A 22 20.25 12.49 -6.29
C PHE A 22 21.52 12.17 -7.08
N GLU A 23 22.70 12.33 -6.48
CA GLU A 23 23.95 11.91 -7.11
C GLU A 23 23.97 10.39 -7.36
N PHE A 24 23.55 9.60 -6.36
CA PHE A 24 23.41 8.15 -6.49
C PHE A 24 22.45 7.77 -7.63
N HIS A 25 21.29 8.43 -7.70
CA HIS A 25 20.29 8.21 -8.76
C HIS A 25 20.82 8.57 -10.14
N THR A 26 21.60 9.65 -10.25
CA THR A 26 22.27 10.02 -11.51
C THR A 26 23.28 8.96 -11.92
N ARG A 27 24.06 8.44 -10.96
CA ARG A 27 25.09 7.43 -11.23
C ARG A 27 24.49 6.09 -11.64
N ILE A 28 23.46 5.61 -10.95
CA ILE A 28 22.85 4.30 -11.25
C ILE A 28 22.18 4.29 -12.63
N ASN A 29 21.61 5.43 -13.07
CA ASN A 29 21.04 5.57 -14.41
C ASN A 29 22.09 5.58 -15.53
N LYS A 30 23.36 5.86 -15.22
CA LYS A 30 24.46 5.75 -16.19
C LYS A 30 25.00 4.33 -16.34
N TRP A 31 24.59 3.41 -15.48
CA TRP A 31 25.18 2.08 -15.42
C TRP A 31 24.84 1.22 -16.64
N HIS A 32 23.63 1.35 -17.20
CA HIS A 32 23.23 0.58 -18.38
C HIS A 32 22.30 1.38 -19.29
N LYS A 33 22.66 1.49 -20.57
CA LYS A 33 21.96 2.33 -21.58
C LYS A 33 20.46 2.08 -21.71
N ASN A 34 20.00 0.86 -21.42
CA ASN A 34 18.59 0.48 -21.57
C ASN A 34 17.84 0.40 -20.23
N LEU A 35 18.47 0.69 -19.09
CA LEU A 35 17.85 0.58 -17.78
C LEU A 35 17.79 1.96 -17.12
N HIS A 36 16.58 2.47 -16.94
CA HIS A 36 16.33 3.77 -16.31
C HIS A 36 15.50 3.58 -15.04
N PHE A 37 16.06 4.00 -13.92
CA PHE A 37 15.42 4.04 -12.62
C PHE A 37 14.68 5.37 -12.43
N THR A 38 13.44 5.32 -11.96
CA THR A 38 12.72 6.48 -11.45
C THR A 38 12.93 6.62 -9.95
N LEU A 39 13.20 7.82 -9.46
CA LEU A 39 13.33 8.08 -8.02
C LEU A 39 12.03 8.68 -7.47
N LYS A 40 11.53 8.12 -6.38
CA LYS A 40 10.50 8.72 -5.54
C LYS A 40 11.09 8.94 -4.16
N LEU A 41 11.02 10.16 -3.68
CA LEU A 41 11.40 10.51 -2.31
C LEU A 41 10.17 10.45 -1.42
N GLU A 42 10.41 10.26 -0.12
CA GLU A 42 9.36 10.42 0.87
C GLU A 42 8.83 11.85 0.91
N SER A 43 7.54 11.99 1.23
CA SER A 43 6.85 13.25 1.52
C SER A 43 6.13 13.08 2.84
N ASP A 44 6.18 14.10 3.71
CA ASP A 44 5.50 14.08 5.00
C ASP A 44 5.84 12.83 5.82
N ASN A 45 7.15 12.52 5.88
CA ASN A 45 7.72 11.32 6.52
C ASN A 45 7.10 10.00 6.02
N SER A 46 6.52 9.99 4.82
CA SER A 46 5.80 8.85 4.28
C SER A 46 6.21 8.55 2.85
N ILE A 47 6.26 7.26 2.52
CA ILE A 47 6.55 6.80 1.16
C ILE A 47 5.74 5.56 0.84
N ALA A 48 5.18 5.53 -0.35
CA ALA A 48 4.44 4.37 -0.85
C ALA A 48 5.39 3.36 -1.47
N PHE A 49 5.24 2.09 -1.09
CA PHE A 49 5.90 0.95 -1.71
C PHE A 49 4.88 -0.17 -1.95
N LEU A 50 4.59 -0.45 -3.22
CA LEU A 50 3.52 -1.35 -3.64
C LEU A 50 2.17 -0.96 -3.01
N ASP A 51 1.60 -1.88 -2.23
CA ASP A 51 0.33 -1.78 -1.51
C ASP A 51 0.48 -1.24 -0.08
N VAL A 52 1.70 -0.82 0.30
CA VAL A 52 2.07 -0.41 1.65
C VAL A 52 2.45 1.06 1.67
N LEU A 53 1.87 1.82 2.59
CA LEU A 53 2.33 3.16 2.93
C LEU A 53 3.22 3.01 4.16
N VAL A 54 4.50 3.31 4.00
CA VAL A 54 5.48 3.32 5.09
C VAL A 54 5.57 4.74 5.60
N THR A 55 5.31 4.94 6.89
CA THR A 55 5.40 6.23 7.56
C THR A 55 6.41 6.13 8.69
N GLN A 56 7.36 7.05 8.71
CA GLN A 56 8.29 7.20 9.81
C GLN A 56 7.67 8.10 10.88
N GLU A 57 7.57 7.56 12.10
CA GLU A 57 7.16 8.29 13.28
C GLU A 57 8.25 8.14 14.34
N GLN A 58 8.96 9.25 14.61
CA GLN A 58 10.17 9.25 15.44
C GLN A 58 11.21 8.24 14.90
N ASP A 59 11.60 7.25 15.71
CA ASP A 59 12.55 6.20 15.37
C ASP A 59 11.88 4.88 14.96
N LYS A 60 10.57 4.90 14.65
CA LYS A 60 9.82 3.70 14.26
C LYS A 60 9.19 3.87 12.88
N LEU A 61 9.18 2.77 12.12
CA LEU A 61 8.44 2.67 10.88
C LEU A 61 7.08 2.04 11.17
N ASN A 62 6.03 2.75 10.80
CA ASN A 62 4.66 2.26 10.78
C ASN A 62 4.25 1.95 9.35
N THR A 63 3.37 0.97 9.19
CA THR A 63 2.86 0.55 7.89
C THR A 63 1.35 0.58 7.89
N SER A 64 0.78 1.06 6.78
CA SER A 64 -0.66 1.09 6.53
C SER A 64 -0.94 0.78 5.06
N LEU A 65 -2.22 0.71 4.67
CA LEU A 65 -2.59 0.43 3.29
C LEU A 65 -2.40 1.66 2.41
N TYR A 66 -1.56 1.54 1.38
CA TYR A 66 -1.50 2.56 0.36
C TYR A 66 -2.64 2.40 -0.65
N ARG A 67 -3.35 3.51 -0.92
CA ARG A 67 -4.35 3.62 -1.97
C ARG A 67 -3.87 4.68 -2.96
N LYS A 68 -3.72 4.31 -4.23
CA LYS A 68 -3.36 5.28 -5.28
C LYS A 68 -4.43 6.37 -5.37
N PRO A 69 -4.10 7.60 -5.80
CA PRO A 69 -5.09 8.67 -5.99
C PRO A 69 -6.25 8.29 -6.94
N THR A 70 -6.03 7.31 -7.81
CA THR A 70 -7.04 6.77 -8.73
C THR A 70 -7.92 5.67 -8.12
N HIS A 71 -7.70 5.31 -6.85
CA HIS A 71 -8.52 4.31 -6.16
C HIS A 71 -9.89 4.89 -5.84
N THR A 72 -10.93 4.35 -6.47
CA THR A 72 -12.32 4.83 -6.33
C THR A 72 -13.08 4.16 -5.20
N GLY A 73 -12.50 3.13 -4.56
CA GLY A 73 -13.23 2.26 -3.65
C GLY A 73 -14.24 1.32 -4.32
N LEU A 74 -14.30 1.28 -5.66
CA LEU A 74 -15.13 0.33 -6.39
C LEU A 74 -14.49 -1.06 -6.34
N TYR A 75 -15.27 -2.01 -5.84
CA TYR A 75 -14.97 -3.43 -5.86
C TYR A 75 -16.08 -4.18 -6.62
N MET A 76 -16.06 -5.51 -6.55
CA MET A 76 -17.13 -6.33 -7.07
C MET A 76 -18.45 -6.00 -6.36
N LEU A 77 -19.42 -5.48 -7.11
CA LEU A 77 -20.71 -5.10 -6.56
C LEU A 77 -21.48 -6.32 -6.04
N TRP A 78 -22.23 -6.14 -4.96
CA TRP A 78 -23.02 -7.22 -4.36
C TRP A 78 -24.10 -7.77 -5.30
N ASP A 79 -24.70 -6.93 -6.15
CA ASP A 79 -25.75 -7.26 -7.11
C ASP A 79 -25.22 -7.81 -8.45
N SER A 80 -23.90 -7.77 -8.67
CA SER A 80 -23.30 -8.31 -9.89
C SER A 80 -23.60 -9.81 -10.06
N THR A 81 -23.54 -10.31 -11.29
CA THR A 81 -23.81 -11.72 -11.62
C THR A 81 -22.76 -12.71 -11.09
N GLN A 82 -21.69 -12.20 -10.47
CA GLN A 82 -20.60 -13.03 -9.98
C GLN A 82 -21.01 -13.90 -8.79
N ASN A 83 -20.49 -15.12 -8.74
CA ASN A 83 -20.78 -16.09 -7.70
C ASN A 83 -20.45 -15.53 -6.30
N ARG A 84 -21.36 -15.76 -5.34
CA ARG A 84 -21.23 -15.35 -3.94
C ARG A 84 -19.89 -15.76 -3.32
N ARG A 85 -19.32 -16.90 -3.71
CA ARG A 85 -18.00 -17.36 -3.22
C ARG A 85 -16.89 -16.35 -3.51
N TYR A 86 -16.87 -15.73 -4.70
CA TYR A 86 -15.86 -14.72 -5.03
C TYR A 86 -16.07 -13.43 -4.24
N LYS A 87 -17.33 -13.02 -4.03
CA LYS A 87 -17.67 -11.84 -3.23
C LYS A 87 -17.23 -12.00 -1.77
N LEU A 88 -17.41 -13.19 -1.19
CA LEU A 88 -16.92 -13.50 0.16
C LEU A 88 -15.39 -13.66 0.19
N GLY A 89 -14.80 -14.26 -0.84
CA GLY A 89 -13.35 -14.37 -1.01
C GLY A 89 -12.68 -13.00 -1.07
N LEU A 90 -13.28 -12.02 -1.76
CA LEU A 90 -12.82 -10.64 -1.80
C LEU A 90 -12.74 -10.04 -0.40
N ILE A 91 -13.83 -10.11 0.39
CA ILE A 91 -13.85 -9.59 1.77
C ILE A 91 -12.72 -10.23 2.58
N LYS A 92 -12.61 -11.56 2.53
CA LYS A 92 -11.56 -12.30 3.24
C LYS A 92 -10.16 -11.83 2.84
N THR A 93 -9.90 -11.66 1.54
CA THR A 93 -8.62 -11.18 1.03
C THR A 93 -8.30 -9.77 1.52
N LEU A 94 -9.28 -8.85 1.48
CA LEU A 94 -9.09 -7.48 1.95
C LEU A 94 -8.82 -7.43 3.45
N VAL A 95 -9.53 -8.22 4.25
CA VAL A 95 -9.29 -8.32 5.71
C VAL A 95 -7.91 -8.89 6.01
N ILE A 96 -7.52 -10.00 5.36
CA ILE A 96 -6.18 -10.58 5.52
C ILE A 96 -5.10 -9.55 5.14
N ARG A 97 -5.32 -8.80 4.06
CA ARG A 97 -4.40 -7.77 3.59
C ARG A 97 -4.21 -6.67 4.66
N ILE A 98 -5.28 -6.20 5.30
CA ILE A 98 -5.21 -5.24 6.42
C ILE A 98 -4.32 -5.80 7.53
N TYR A 99 -4.61 -7.00 8.02
CA TYR A 99 -3.85 -7.59 9.13
C TYR A 99 -2.38 -7.89 8.81
N ARG A 100 -2.05 -8.16 7.54
CA ARG A 100 -0.66 -8.41 7.11
C ARG A 100 0.16 -7.14 6.94
N ILE A 101 -0.49 -6.04 6.55
CA ILE A 101 0.20 -4.79 6.19
C ILE A 101 0.24 -3.82 7.36
N CYS A 102 -0.84 -3.69 8.13
CA CYS A 102 -0.94 -2.66 9.16
C CYS A 102 -0.10 -3.02 10.41
N SER A 103 0.76 -2.09 10.86
CA SER A 103 1.69 -2.34 11.97
C SER A 103 1.07 -2.21 13.37
N SER A 104 -0.03 -1.45 13.51
CA SER A 104 -0.65 -1.18 14.81
C SER A 104 -2.13 -1.55 14.86
N LYS A 105 -2.64 -1.81 16.07
CA LYS A 105 -4.06 -2.18 16.28
C LYS A 105 -4.99 -1.02 15.94
N GLU A 106 -4.53 0.20 16.16
CA GLU A 106 -5.25 1.44 15.88
C GLU A 106 -5.44 1.59 14.37
N ILE A 107 -4.36 1.42 13.59
CA ILE A 107 -4.40 1.44 12.12
C ILE A 107 -5.30 0.33 11.60
N VAL A 108 -5.15 -0.90 12.11
CA VAL A 108 -6.04 -2.02 11.73
C VAL A 108 -7.51 -1.67 11.97
N THR A 109 -7.83 -1.06 13.10
CA THR A 109 -9.22 -0.71 13.45
C THR A 109 -9.78 0.35 12.49
N GLN A 110 -8.99 1.38 12.18
CA GLN A 110 -9.36 2.42 11.22
C GLN A 110 -9.56 1.84 9.81
N GLU A 111 -8.66 0.98 9.37
CA GLU A 111 -8.70 0.33 8.07
C GLU A 111 -9.88 -0.63 7.92
N LEU A 112 -10.19 -1.40 8.98
CA LEU A 112 -11.39 -2.23 9.01
C LEU A 112 -12.66 -1.37 8.98
N HIS A 113 -12.70 -0.25 9.69
CA HIS A 113 -13.85 0.66 9.63
C HIS A 113 -14.04 1.21 8.21
N LEU A 114 -12.97 1.70 7.57
CA LEU A 114 -13.00 2.16 6.18
C LEU A 114 -13.43 1.05 5.21
N LEU A 115 -12.95 -0.18 5.39
CA LEU A 115 -13.36 -1.32 4.59
C LEU A 115 -14.87 -1.60 4.72
N ARG A 116 -15.43 -1.53 5.93
CA ARG A 116 -16.87 -1.71 6.16
C ARG A 116 -17.70 -0.66 5.44
N THR A 117 -17.28 0.61 5.51
CA THR A 117 -17.94 1.71 4.77
C THR A 117 -17.85 1.48 3.27
N THR A 118 -16.67 1.08 2.77
CA THR A 118 -16.45 0.80 1.35
C THR A 118 -17.32 -0.36 0.86
N LEU A 119 -17.40 -1.47 1.60
CA LEU A 119 -18.23 -2.61 1.24
C LEU A 119 -19.73 -2.26 1.25
N THR A 120 -20.18 -1.45 2.22
CA THR A 120 -21.55 -0.93 2.25
C THR A 120 -21.86 -0.12 0.98
N ASN A 121 -20.94 0.74 0.55
CA ASN A 121 -21.09 1.52 -0.69
C ASN A 121 -21.09 0.64 -1.96
N ASN A 122 -20.52 -0.57 -1.89
CA ASN A 122 -20.57 -1.57 -2.96
C ASN A 122 -21.81 -2.49 -2.86
N GLY A 123 -22.79 -2.16 -2.02
CA GLY A 123 -24.07 -2.86 -1.88
C GLY A 123 -24.06 -4.09 -0.96
N TYR A 124 -22.96 -4.33 -0.24
CA TYR A 124 -22.89 -5.48 0.66
C TYR A 124 -23.75 -5.26 1.92
N LEU A 125 -24.50 -6.30 2.30
CA LEU A 125 -25.38 -6.23 3.47
C LEU A 125 -24.58 -6.29 4.79
N PRO A 126 -24.98 -5.56 5.85
CA PRO A 126 -24.21 -5.48 7.11
C PRO A 126 -23.92 -6.84 7.77
N HIS A 127 -24.83 -7.80 7.66
CA HIS A 127 -24.66 -9.14 8.24
C HIS A 127 -23.57 -9.97 7.53
N ILE A 128 -23.23 -9.62 6.29
CA ILE A 128 -22.14 -10.25 5.52
C ILE A 128 -20.80 -9.63 5.91
N ILE A 129 -20.79 -8.33 6.18
CA ILE A 129 -19.60 -7.55 6.50
C ILE A 129 -19.08 -7.81 7.93
N LYS A 130 -19.98 -8.12 8.87
CA LYS A 130 -19.63 -8.36 10.29
C LYS A 130 -19.13 -9.78 10.59
N ARG A 131 -19.12 -10.66 9.59
CA ARG A 131 -18.77 -12.08 9.73
C ARG A 131 -17.28 -12.30 9.54
#